data_AF-A0A526YMA1-F1
#
_entry.id   AF-A0A526YMA1-F1
#
_cell.length_a   1.000
_cell.length_b   1.000
_cell.length_c   1.000
_cell.angle_alpha   90.00
_cell.angle_beta   90.00
_cell.angle_gamma   90.00
#
_symmetry.space_group_name_H-M   'P 1'
#
loop_
_entity.id
_entity.type
_entity.pdbx_description
1 polymer ?
#
loop_
_entity_poly.entity_id
_entity_poly.type
_entity_poly.pdbx_seq_one_letter_code
_entity_poly.pdbx_strand_id
1 'polypeptide(L)'
;MPRPSSRISGIVPSGKDGWEVHIAAWTRKHAGEDIIMLSVGDHDFDTPTQTIEACVTAVRASNHHYTPLPGIPRLRQAMAA
;
A
#
# COMPACT_ATOMS: atom_id res chain seq x y z
N MET A 1 25.53 19.06 -1.69
CA MET A 1 24.23 18.36 -1.62
C MET A 1 23.48 18.85 -0.40
N PRO A 2 22.16 19.07 -0.47
CA PRO A 2 21.37 19.49 0.69
C PRO A 2 21.39 18.43 1.79
N ARG A 3 21.35 18.86 3.05
CA ARG A 3 21.24 17.96 4.21
C ARG A 3 19.76 17.70 4.50
N PRO A 4 19.36 16.43 4.75
CA PRO A 4 18.03 16.12 5.25
C PRO A 4 17.74 16.81 6.59
N SER A 5 16.47 17.11 6.87
CA SER A 5 16.07 17.69 8.15
C SER A 5 16.23 16.70 9.30
N SER A 6 16.46 17.22 10.52
CA SER A 6 16.60 16.40 11.72
C SER A 6 15.38 15.51 12.02
N ARG A 7 14.18 15.95 11.62
CA ARG A 7 12.94 15.17 11.76
C ARG A 7 12.98 13.88 10.94
N ILE A 8 13.46 13.96 9.69
CA ILE A 8 13.53 12.80 8.79
C ILE A 8 14.69 11.89 9.22
N SER A 9 15.83 12.48 9.57
CA SER A 9 17.02 11.72 9.99
C SER A 9 16.83 10.93 11.28
N GLY A 10 15.82 11.25 12.10
CA GLY A 10 15.51 10.54 13.34
C GLY A 10 14.50 9.39 13.24
N ILE A 11 13.92 9.11 12.05
CA ILE A 11 12.81 8.14 11.92
C ILE A 11 13.28 6.69 12.12
N VAL A 12 14.50 6.33 11.67
CA VAL A 12 15.02 4.96 11.76
C VAL A 12 16.39 4.99 12.46
N PRO A 13 16.48 4.60 13.74
CA PRO A 13 17.73 4.74 14.51
C PRO A 13 18.80 3.70 14.18
N SER A 14 18.44 2.52 13.65
CA SER A 14 19.38 1.43 13.35
C SER A 14 18.81 0.45 12.32
N GLY A 15 19.60 0.10 11.31
CA GLY A 15 19.20 -0.76 10.18
C GLY A 15 19.21 -2.25 10.53
N LYS A 16 18.04 -2.88 10.45
CA LYS A 16 17.56 -3.66 9.29
C LYS A 16 16.05 -3.57 9.34
N ASP A 17 15.39 -3.14 8.27
CA ASP A 17 13.93 -3.09 8.26
C ASP A 17 13.34 -4.48 7.94
N GLY A 18 12.03 -4.64 8.13
CA GLY A 18 11.34 -5.89 7.79
C GLY A 18 11.50 -6.26 6.30
N TRP A 19 11.83 -5.30 5.44
CA TRP A 19 12.04 -5.53 4.01
C TRP A 19 13.35 -6.26 3.72
N GLU A 20 14.43 -5.96 4.46
CA GLU A 20 15.68 -6.72 4.28
C GLU A 20 15.49 -8.22 4.52
N VAL A 21 14.75 -8.59 5.57
CA VAL A 21 14.43 -10.00 5.87
C VAL A 21 13.50 -10.58 4.80
N HIS A 22 12.46 -9.83 4.41
CA HIS A 22 11.54 -10.24 3.35
C HIS A 22 12.28 -10.53 2.05
N ILE A 23 13.15 -9.62 1.58
CA ILE A 23 13.89 -9.76 0.33
C ILE A 23 14.84 -10.95 0.40
N ALA A 24 15.58 -11.12 1.49
CA ALA A 24 16.48 -12.26 1.63
C ALA A 24 15.72 -13.60 1.57
N ALA A 25 14.57 -13.70 2.24
CA ALA A 25 13.71 -14.88 2.18
C ALA A 25 13.10 -15.08 0.77
N TRP A 26 12.67 -14.00 0.12
CA TRP A 26 12.11 -14.03 -1.23
C TRP A 26 13.12 -14.53 -2.27
N THR A 27 14.38 -14.07 -2.20
CA THR A 27 15.47 -14.53 -3.07
C THR A 27 15.74 -16.03 -2.89
N ARG A 28 15.83 -16.49 -1.64
CA ARG A 28 16.05 -17.92 -1.34
C ARG A 28 14.88 -18.79 -1.81
N LYS A 29 13.65 -18.32 -1.63
CA LYS A 29 12.45 -18.99 -2.13
C LYS A 29 12.47 -19.12 -3.66
N HIS A 30 12.86 -18.06 -4.37
CA HIS A 30 13.02 -18.10 -5.84
C HIS A 30 14.19 -18.95 -6.31
N ALA A 31 15.20 -19.17 -5.46
CA ALA A 31 16.28 -20.12 -5.70
C ALA A 31 15.87 -21.59 -5.46
N GLY A 32 14.62 -21.86 -5.06
CA GLY A 32 14.08 -23.21 -4.88
C GLY A 32 14.14 -23.74 -3.44
N GLU A 33 14.50 -22.91 -2.47
CA GLU A 33 14.45 -23.31 -1.05
C GLU A 33 12.99 -23.36 -0.54
N ASP A 34 12.70 -24.34 0.33
CA ASP A 34 11.39 -24.48 0.97
C ASP A 34 11.19 -23.42 2.06
N ILE A 35 10.49 -22.34 1.70
CA ILE A 35 10.28 -21.16 2.55
C ILE A 35 8.80 -20.77 2.59
N ILE A 36 8.26 -20.74 3.82
CA ILE A 36 6.95 -20.18 4.14
C ILE A 36 7.12 -18.68 4.41
N MET A 37 6.42 -17.84 3.62
CA MET A 37 6.51 -16.39 3.73
C MET A 37 5.48 -15.86 4.73
N LEU A 38 5.94 -15.38 5.89
CA LEU A 38 5.12 -14.76 6.94
C LEU A 38 5.45 -13.28 7.15
N SER A 39 6.06 -12.65 6.15
CA SER A 39 6.61 -11.29 6.23
C SER A 39 5.75 -10.21 5.58
N VAL A 40 4.66 -10.59 4.90
CA VAL A 40 3.75 -9.67 4.21
C VAL A 40 2.45 -9.57 5.02
N GLY A 41 2.04 -8.35 5.34
CA GLY A 41 0.79 -8.06 6.05
C GLY A 41 -0.41 -7.84 5.12
N ASP A 42 -0.25 -8.06 3.82
CA ASP A 42 -1.34 -8.03 2.85
C ASP A 42 -2.11 -9.36 2.87
N HIS A 43 -3.38 -9.27 2.51
CA HIS A 43 -4.30 -10.39 2.44
C HIS A 43 -4.06 -11.27 1.20
N ASP A 44 -4.56 -12.49 1.24
CA ASP A 44 -4.38 -13.52 0.19
C ASP A 44 -5.56 -13.62 -0.80
N PHE A 45 -6.59 -12.81 -0.62
CA PHE A 45 -7.74 -12.73 -1.53
C PHE A 45 -7.69 -11.47 -2.40
N ASP A 46 -8.32 -11.54 -3.58
CA ASP A 46 -8.40 -10.40 -4.48
C ASP A 46 -9.40 -9.35 -3.99
N THR A 47 -9.22 -8.10 -4.45
CA THR A 47 -10.23 -7.05 -4.25
C THR A 47 -11.58 -7.50 -4.83
N PRO A 48 -12.70 -7.35 -4.11
CA PRO A 48 -14.01 -7.78 -4.60
C PRO A 48 -14.38 -7.16 -5.95
N THR A 49 -14.95 -7.96 -6.86
CA THR A 49 -15.30 -7.54 -8.23
C THR A 49 -16.17 -6.28 -8.26
N GLN A 50 -17.10 -6.12 -7.31
CA GLN A 50 -17.96 -4.94 -7.24
C GLN A 50 -17.16 -3.65 -7.01
N THR A 51 -16.08 -3.72 -6.24
CA THR A 51 -15.17 -2.59 -6.01
C THR A 51 -14.38 -2.25 -7.27
N ILE A 52 -13.88 -3.28 -7.96
CA ILE A 52 -13.14 -3.13 -9.22
C ILE A 52 -14.03 -2.47 -10.28
N GLU A 53 -15.25 -2.98 -10.49
CA GLU A 53 -16.18 -2.44 -11.48
C GLU A 53 -16.60 -0.99 -11.14
N ALA A 54 -16.85 -0.69 -9.87
CA ALA A 54 -17.16 0.68 -9.44
C ALA A 54 -16.01 1.65 -9.74
N CYS A 55 -14.76 1.23 -9.55
CA CYS A 55 -13.57 2.00 -9.91
C CYS A 55 -13.49 2.23 -11.43
N VAL A 56 -13.64 1.17 -12.22
CA VAL A 56 -13.62 1.24 -13.70
C VAL A 56 -14.70 2.19 -14.21
N THR A 57 -15.93 2.10 -13.71
CA THR A 57 -17.03 3.01 -14.07
C THR A 57 -16.68 4.46 -13.72
N ALA A 58 -16.16 4.71 -12.51
CA ALA A 58 -15.82 6.06 -12.07
C ALA A 58 -14.74 6.70 -12.97
N VAL A 59 -13.69 5.95 -13.28
CA VAL A 59 -12.60 6.41 -14.19
C VAL A 59 -13.13 6.68 -15.59
N ARG A 60 -13.97 5.80 -16.16
CA ARG A 60 -14.60 6.01 -17.48
C ARG A 60 -15.52 7.23 -17.52
N ALA A 61 -16.12 7.59 -16.39
CA ALA A 61 -16.93 8.79 -16.22
C ALA A 61 -16.10 10.04 -15.87
N SER A 62 -14.81 10.04 -16.17
CA SER A 62 -13.87 11.16 -15.95
C SER A 62 -13.68 11.58 -14.49
N ASN A 63 -13.93 10.70 -13.51
CA ASN A 63 -13.65 10.96 -12.09
C ASN A 63 -12.17 10.76 -11.75
N HIS A 64 -11.28 11.48 -12.43
CA HIS A 64 -9.82 11.43 -12.25
C HIS A 64 -9.22 12.83 -12.02
N HIS A 65 -10.03 13.76 -11.54
CA HIS A 65 -9.61 15.11 -11.16
C HIS A 65 -9.68 15.31 -9.64
N TYR A 66 -9.26 16.49 -9.18
CA TYR A 66 -9.29 16.82 -7.77
C TYR A 66 -10.67 16.60 -7.15
N THR A 67 -10.64 15.99 -5.97
CA THR A 67 -11.81 15.90 -5.09
C THR A 67 -11.74 17.02 -4.06
N PRO A 68 -12.85 17.35 -3.37
CA PRO A 68 -12.80 18.23 -2.22
C PRO A 68 -11.77 17.71 -1.20
N LEU A 69 -11.05 18.62 -0.53
CA LEU A 69 -10.05 18.28 0.49
C LEU A 69 -10.48 17.20 1.51
N PRO A 70 -11.71 17.23 2.06
CA PRO A 70 -12.13 16.21 3.02
C PRO A 70 -12.57 14.88 2.37
N GLY A 71 -12.55 14.75 1.04
CA GLY A 71 -13.06 13.62 0.28
C GLY A 71 -14.45 13.86 -0.34
N ILE A 72 -14.84 12.97 -1.26
CA ILE A 72 -16.12 13.07 -1.98
C ILE A 72 -17.33 12.95 -1.01
N PRO A 73 -18.37 13.80 -1.12
CA PRO A 73 -19.49 13.80 -0.18
C PRO A 73 -20.19 12.45 -0.05
N ARG A 74 -20.38 11.73 -1.16
CA ARG A 74 -21.04 10.42 -1.19
C ARG A 74 -20.30 9.36 -0.35
N LEU A 75 -18.96 9.34 -0.40
CA LEU A 75 -18.16 8.41 0.41
C LEU A 75 -18.26 8.77 1.89
N ARG A 76 -18.13 10.05 2.22
CA ARG A 76 -18.22 10.52 3.60
C ARG A 76 -19.57 10.20 4.25
N GLN A 77 -20.66 10.37 3.50
CA GLN A 77 -22.00 10.01 3.95
C GLN A 77 -22.14 8.50 4.15
N ALA A 78 -21.63 7.69 3.22
CA ALA A 78 -21.67 6.23 3.32
C ALA A 78 -20.86 5.67 4.51
N MET A 79 -19.77 6.34 4.90
CA MET A 79 -18.96 5.96 6.06
C MET A 79 -19.58 6.39 7.41
N ALA A 80 -20.48 7.37 7.40
CA ALA A 80 -21.09 7.91 8.61
C ALA A 80 -22.41 7.22 8.98
N ALA A 81 -23.05 6.56 8.01
CA ALA A 81 -24.26 5.76 8.20
C ALA A 81 -23.93 4.40 8.83
#